data_AF-A0A835IFI0-F1
#
_entry.id   AF-A0A835IFI0-F1
#
_cell.length_a   1.000
_cell.length_b   1.000
_cell.length_c   1.000
_cell.angle_alpha   90.00
_cell.angle_beta   90.00
_cell.angle_gamma   90.00
#
_symmetry.space_group_name_H-M   'P 1'
#
loop_
_entity.id
_entity.type
_entity.pdbx_description
1 polymer ?
#
loop_
_entity_poly.entity_id
_entity_poly.type
_entity_poly.pdbx_seq_one_letter_code
_entity_poly.pdbx_strand_id
1 'polypeptide(L)'
;MRLYAPDSSMFEALCGSGIQILLGVNDANIEQLAQSYTTANDWVEKNIRSYWPDVHFRYIAMGNEAIPSSYAPFVLPAIENLHSALSYGEL
;
A
#
# COMPACT_ATOMS: atom_id res chain seq x y z
N MET A 1 -13.12 4.80 3.94
CA MET A 1 -12.82 3.85 5.02
C MET A 1 -11.30 3.69 5.13
N ARG A 2 -10.75 3.44 6.32
CA ARG A 2 -9.32 3.12 6.50
C ARG A 2 -9.17 1.65 6.86
N LEU A 3 -8.28 0.96 6.17
CA LEU A 3 -7.78 -0.37 6.55
C LEU A 3 -6.33 -0.19 7.01
N TYR A 4 -5.95 -0.80 8.14
CA TYR A 4 -4.60 -0.62 8.69
C TYR A 4 -3.56 -1.52 8.05
N ALA A 5 -3.99 -2.60 7.38
CA ALA A 5 -3.17 -3.51 6.62
C ALA A 5 -4.00 -4.11 5.46
N PRO A 6 -3.36 -4.69 4.43
CA PRO A 6 -4.07 -5.46 3.42
C PRO A 6 -4.78 -6.68 4.01
N ASP A 7 -6.05 -6.86 3.64
CA ASP A 7 -6.90 -7.97 4.08
C ASP A 7 -7.79 -8.39 2.91
N SER A 8 -7.58 -9.61 2.41
CA SER A 8 -8.27 -10.12 1.22
C SER A 8 -9.77 -10.27 1.45
N SER A 9 -10.20 -10.71 2.63
CA SER A 9 -11.62 -10.88 2.95
C SER A 9 -12.33 -9.52 3.01
N MET A 10 -11.63 -8.49 3.51
CA MET A 10 -12.15 -7.12 3.46
C MET A 10 -12.21 -6.56 2.04
N PHE A 11 -11.19 -6.82 1.21
CA PHE A 11 -11.20 -6.38 -0.18
C PHE A 11 -12.32 -7.03 -0.98
N GLU A 12 -12.53 -8.34 -0.84
CA GLU A 12 -13.64 -9.07 -1.46
C GLU A 12 -15.01 -8.48 -1.07
N ALA A 13 -15.19 -8.14 0.21
CA ALA A 13 -16.42 -7.52 0.69
C ALA A 13 -16.62 -6.07 0.19
N LEU A 14 -15.53 -5.38 -0.17
CA LEU A 14 -15.55 -4.00 -0.65
C LEU A 14 -15.71 -3.87 -2.17
N CYS A 15 -15.54 -4.96 -2.92
CA CYS A 15 -15.72 -4.98 -4.37
C CYS A 15 -17.10 -4.46 -4.77
N GLY A 16 -17.13 -3.46 -5.66
CA GLY A 16 -18.36 -2.85 -6.16
C GLY A 16 -19.12 -1.99 -5.16
N SER A 17 -18.61 -1.82 -3.92
CA SER A 17 -19.28 -1.02 -2.88
C SER A 17 -19.25 0.49 -3.16
N GLY A 18 -18.31 0.96 -4.00
CA GLY A 18 -18.06 2.37 -4.24
C GLY A 18 -17.27 3.08 -3.13
N ILE A 19 -17.02 2.42 -1.99
CA ILE A 19 -16.36 3.01 -0.83
C ILE A 19 -14.89 3.24 -1.12
N GLN A 20 -14.42 4.48 -0.94
CA GLN A 20 -13.01 4.81 -1.13
C GLN A 20 -12.16 4.40 0.07
N ILE A 21 -11.02 3.78 -0.20
CA ILE A 21 -10.15 3.14 0.79
C ILE A 21 -8.83 3.90 0.95
N LEU A 22 -8.49 4.21 2.20
CA LEU A 22 -7.13 4.52 2.65
C LEU A 22 -6.52 3.22 3.18
N LEU A 23 -5.53 2.67 2.48
CA LEU A 23 -4.89 1.41 2.84
C LEU A 23 -3.56 1.65 3.56
N GLY A 24 -3.42 1.14 4.78
CA GLY A 24 -2.17 1.16 5.54
C GLY A 24 -1.21 0.07 5.06
N VAL A 25 0.07 0.42 5.04
CA VAL A 25 1.19 -0.54 4.98
C VAL A 25 1.55 -0.94 6.41
N ASN A 26 1.76 -2.23 6.66
CA ASN A 26 2.24 -2.71 7.96
C ASN A 26 3.68 -2.19 8.18
N ASP A 27 3.94 -1.59 9.34
CA ASP A 27 5.25 -1.02 9.69
C ASP A 27 6.41 -2.01 9.50
N ALA A 28 6.17 -3.30 9.76
CA ALA A 28 7.16 -4.35 9.57
C ALA A 28 7.63 -4.52 8.11
N ASN A 29 6.88 -4.01 7.12
CA ASN A 29 7.24 -4.05 5.71
C ASN A 29 7.97 -2.79 5.23
N ILE A 30 7.98 -1.69 5.99
CA ILE A 30 8.52 -0.40 5.52
C ILE A 30 9.97 -0.53 5.05
N GLU A 31 10.81 -1.18 5.85
CA GLU A 31 12.23 -1.34 5.52
C GLU A 31 12.45 -2.17 4.24
N GLN A 32 11.72 -3.27 4.07
CA GLN A 32 11.83 -4.13 2.88
C GLN A 32 11.36 -3.39 1.62
N LEU A 33 10.27 -2.62 1.73
CA LEU A 33 9.73 -1.81 0.64
C LEU A 33 10.67 -0.65 0.28
N ALA A 34 11.40 -0.10 1.24
CA ALA A 34 12.41 0.93 1.02
C ALA A 34 13.64 0.39 0.28
N GLN A 35 14.07 -0.84 0.58
CA GLN A 35 15.31 -1.41 0.07
C GLN A 35 15.19 -2.05 -1.33
N SER A 36 13.98 -2.37 -1.78
CA SER A 36 13.76 -3.16 -3.01
C SER A 36 12.54 -2.69 -3.79
N TYR A 37 12.78 -2.14 -4.99
CA TYR A 37 11.71 -1.82 -5.95
C TYR A 37 10.89 -3.06 -6.31
N THR A 38 11.53 -4.21 -6.54
CA THR A 38 10.81 -5.45 -6.87
C THR A 38 9.84 -5.84 -5.76
N THR A 39 10.26 -5.70 -4.49
CA THR A 39 9.38 -5.98 -3.34
C THR A 39 8.21 -5.00 -3.26
N ALA A 40 8.44 -3.73 -3.58
CA ALA A 40 7.36 -2.74 -3.68
C ALA A 40 6.39 -3.04 -4.83
N ASN A 41 6.91 -3.46 -5.99
CA ASN A 41 6.10 -3.86 -7.14
C ASN A 41 5.22 -5.07 -6.80
N ASP A 42 5.79 -6.13 -6.23
CA ASP A 42 5.05 -7.32 -5.82
C ASP A 42 3.96 -6.99 -4.78
N TRP A 43 4.23 -6.04 -3.89
CA TRP A 43 3.24 -5.55 -2.94
C TRP A 43 2.08 -4.84 -3.64
N VAL A 44 2.35 -4.01 -4.65
CA VAL A 44 1.32 -3.32 -5.45
C VAL A 44 0.50 -4.32 -6.26
N GLU A 45 1.14 -5.27 -6.94
CA GLU A 45 0.46 -6.32 -7.70
C GLU A 45 -0.52 -7.10 -6.82
N LYS A 46 -0.05 -7.53 -5.66
CA LYS A 46 -0.81 -8.36 -4.74
C LYS A 46 -1.96 -7.61 -4.05
N ASN A 47 -1.72 -6.39 -3.58
CA ASN A 47 -2.64 -5.72 -2.66
C ASN A 47 -3.49 -4.63 -3.34
N ILE A 48 -3.07 -4.12 -4.49
CA ILE A 48 -3.77 -3.06 -5.22
C ILE A 48 -4.29 -3.59 -6.57
N ARG A 49 -3.40 -4.01 -7.48
CA ARG A 49 -3.82 -4.38 -8.85
C ARG A 49 -4.79 -5.56 -8.89
N SER A 50 -4.58 -6.56 -8.03
CA SER A 50 -5.45 -7.74 -7.95
C SER A 50 -6.91 -7.42 -7.60
N TYR A 51 -7.20 -6.24 -7.04
CA TYR A 51 -8.53 -5.83 -6.61
C TYR A 51 -9.03 -4.55 -7.32
N TRP A 52 -8.19 -3.93 -8.15
CA TRP A 52 -8.57 -2.75 -8.93
C TRP A 52 -9.20 -3.18 -10.28
N PRO A 53 -10.24 -2.48 -10.79
CA PRO A 53 -10.88 -1.28 -10.23
C PRO A 53 -12.03 -1.56 -9.26
N ASP A 54 -12.35 -2.82 -8.94
CA ASP A 54 -13.54 -3.17 -8.16
C ASP A 54 -13.50 -2.64 -6.72
N VAL A 55 -12.31 -2.56 -6.12
CA VAL A 55 -12.06 -1.85 -4.86
C VAL A 55 -11.49 -0.46 -5.17
N HIS A 56 -12.15 0.57 -4.65
CA HIS A 56 -11.77 1.96 -4.89
C HIS A 56 -10.66 2.42 -3.92
N PHE A 57 -9.41 2.02 -4.18
CA PHE A 57 -8.27 2.56 -3.46
C PHE A 57 -8.06 4.04 -3.79
N ARG A 58 -7.94 4.89 -2.76
CA ARG A 58 -7.72 6.34 -2.94
C ARG A 58 -6.37 6.80 -2.41
N TYR A 59 -5.89 6.18 -1.34
CA TYR A 59 -4.61 6.54 -0.71
C TYR A 59 -3.94 5.30 -0.11
N ILE A 60 -2.62 5.33 -0.06
CA ILE A 60 -1.80 4.37 0.70
C ILE A 60 -1.09 5.13 1.81
N ALA A 61 -1.26 4.69 3.06
CA ALA A 61 -0.55 5.24 4.21
C ALA A 61 0.71 4.43 4.48
N MET A 62 1.88 5.05 4.30
CA MET A 62 3.17 4.45 4.65
C MET A 62 3.43 4.61 6.15
N GLY A 63 3.13 3.56 6.90
CA GLY A 63 3.32 3.46 8.34
C GLY A 63 2.23 4.10 9.19
N ASN A 64 2.13 3.66 10.45
CA ASN A 64 1.23 4.24 11.45
C ASN A 64 2.03 4.70 12.67
N GLU A 65 2.34 6.00 12.73
CA GLU A 65 3.26 6.58 13.72
C GLU A 65 4.72 6.11 13.54
N ALA A 66 5.09 5.75 12.31
CA ALA A 66 6.47 5.41 11.94
C ALA A 66 7.48 6.55 12.16
N ILE A 67 7.00 7.78 12.40
CA ILE A 67 7.83 8.94 12.75
C ILE A 67 7.28 9.57 14.04
N PRO A 68 8.07 9.64 15.13
CA PRO A 68 9.44 9.12 15.28
C PRO A 68 9.46 7.62 15.58
N SER A 69 10.29 6.84 14.87
CA SER A 69 10.59 5.44 15.21
C SER A 69 11.87 4.97 14.49
N SER A 70 12.27 3.69 14.68
CA SER A 70 13.33 3.07 13.88
C SER A 70 13.00 2.94 12.39
N TYR A 71 11.72 3.04 12.01
CA TYR A 71 11.28 3.00 10.62
C TYR A 71 11.41 4.33 9.88
N ALA A 72 11.58 5.45 10.61
CA ALA A 72 11.64 6.79 10.04
C ALA A 72 12.57 6.95 8.82
N PRO A 73 13.82 6.44 8.80
CA PRO A 73 14.70 6.61 7.63
C PRO A 73 14.22 5.86 6.38
N PHE A 74 13.32 4.88 6.53
CA PHE A 74 12.82 4.05 5.45
C PHE A 74 11.49 4.55 4.87
N VAL A 75 10.78 5.46 5.54
CA VAL A 75 9.45 5.93 5.11
C VAL A 75 9.51 6.58 3.72
N LEU A 76 10.42 7.52 3.49
CA LEU A 76 10.51 8.22 2.19
C LEU A 76 10.91 7.27 1.04
N PRO A 77 12.00 6.48 1.15
CA PRO A 77 12.35 5.54 0.08
C PRO A 77 11.25 4.50 -0.21
N ALA A 78 10.51 4.04 0.81
CA ALA A 78 9.38 3.13 0.61
C ALA A 78 8.23 3.80 -0.15
N ILE A 79 7.93 5.07 0.15
CA ILE A 79 6.95 5.87 -0.61
C ILE A 79 7.39 6.00 -2.07
N GLU A 80 8.65 6.33 -2.33
CA GLU A 80 9.19 6.48 -3.68
C GLU A 80 9.06 5.18 -4.49
N ASN A 81 9.46 4.04 -3.91
CA ASN A 81 9.34 2.74 -4.57
C ASN A 81 7.88 2.36 -4.86
N LEU A 82 6.96 2.52 -3.89
CA LEU A 82 5.54 2.24 -4.12
C LEU A 82 4.93 3.18 -5.17
N HIS A 83 5.29 4.47 -5.13
CA HIS A 83 4.81 5.45 -6.10
C HIS A 83 5.26 5.08 -7.52
N SER A 84 6.53 4.69 -7.70
CA SER A 84 7.05 4.20 -8.97
C SER A 84 6.34 2.92 -9.43
N ALA A 85 6.08 1.97 -8.53
CA ALA A 85 5.39 0.73 -8.86
C ALA A 85 3.91 0.94 -9.28
N LEU A 86 3.22 1.89 -8.66
CA LEU A 86 1.85 2.28 -9.06
C LEU A 86 1.86 2.92 -10.45
N SER A 87 2.82 3.82 -10.69
CA SER A 87 2.98 4.55 -11.95
C SER A 87 3.33 3.62 -13.13
N TYR A 88 3.99 2.49 -12.90
CA TYR A 88 4.46 1.55 -13.93
C TYR A 88 3.33 0.82 -14.71
N GLY A 89 2.06 1.14 -14.45
CA GLY A 89 0.94 0.58 -15.21
C GLY A 89 -0.29 1.47 -15.22
N GLU A 90 -0.08 2.80 -15.22
CA GLU A 90 -1.13 3.83 -15.34
C GLU A 90 -2.32 3.67 -14.37
N LEU A 91 -2.04 3.31 -13.11
CA LEU A 91 -3.01 3.45 -12.01
C LEU A 91 -3.04 4.89 -11.47
#